data_AF-A0A836K627-F1
#
_entry.id   AF-A0A836K627-F1
#
_cell.length_a   1.000
_cell.length_b   1.000
_cell.length_c   1.000
_cell.angle_alpha   90.00
_cell.angle_beta   90.00
_cell.angle_gamma   90.00
#
_symmetry.space_group_name_H-M   'P 1'
#
loop_
_entity.id
_entity.type
_entity.pdbx_description
1 polymer ?
#
loop_
_entity_poly.entity_id
_entity_poly.type
_entity_poly.pdbx_seq_one_letter_code
_entity_poly.pdbx_strand_id
1 'polypeptide(L)'
;MGFLRVSRSNEAPKAKVAQEAFDYIYEQIPVPAEVHGERFLELGHFESLAAATCLSLEDLSLYVLAFAVDESSKRIYKISEWHFVAWMADLVSKLPRSAVPPAKENGYAPLFAAAHAAVVDLNKTIRSNEETRRRFYQFLYNWCLKGNDASDRVESALELWSCFFSASLVSFTPEEGRHKFAAYVCFPRLHQWLHFITILNEEAAENKSGKAAVEQTGVSFDTWTQLLLFAQYDNYDTYDKEDSWPVAMDDFVDYVHQVEENTKA
;
A
#
# COMPACT_ATOMS: atom_id res chain seq x y z
N MET A 1 33.72 0.17 -48.42
CA MET A 1 32.90 -1.02 -48.06
C MET A 1 33.67 -1.81 -47.02
N GLY A 2 33.33 -1.64 -45.75
CA GLY A 2 33.98 -2.33 -44.63
C GLY A 2 33.10 -2.14 -43.41
N PHE A 3 32.30 -3.16 -43.13
CA PHE A 3 31.20 -3.15 -42.16
C PHE A 3 31.69 -2.83 -40.74
N LEU A 4 31.07 -1.82 -40.13
CA LEU A 4 31.11 -1.61 -38.69
C LEU A 4 30.50 -2.83 -38.00
N ARG A 5 31.32 -3.56 -37.24
CA ARG A 5 30.85 -4.54 -36.26
C ARG A 5 30.09 -3.77 -35.19
N VAL A 6 28.77 -3.95 -35.17
CA VAL A 6 27.91 -3.51 -34.07
C VAL A 6 28.33 -4.27 -32.80
N SER A 7 28.81 -3.54 -31.81
CA SER A 7 29.11 -4.04 -30.47
C SER A 7 27.81 -4.44 -29.77
N ARG A 8 27.55 -5.74 -29.66
CA ARG A 8 26.69 -6.32 -28.62
C ARG A 8 27.44 -6.28 -27.29
N SER A 9 26.99 -5.46 -26.35
CA SER A 9 27.11 -5.66 -24.88
C SER A 9 26.82 -4.35 -24.14
N ASN A 10 25.81 -4.33 -23.24
CA ASN A 10 25.81 -3.49 -22.03
C ASN A 10 24.61 -3.65 -21.06
N GLU A 11 23.70 -4.61 -21.23
CA GLU A 11 22.58 -4.78 -20.27
C GLU A 11 22.91 -5.65 -19.05
N ALA A 12 23.86 -6.58 -19.14
CA ALA A 12 24.20 -7.56 -18.10
C ALA A 12 24.68 -7.00 -16.73
N PRO A 13 25.38 -5.85 -16.62
CA PRO A 13 25.88 -5.38 -15.33
C PRO A 13 24.78 -4.89 -14.38
N LYS A 14 23.69 -4.32 -14.91
CA LYS A 14 22.66 -3.64 -14.10
C LYS A 14 21.72 -4.64 -13.43
N ALA A 15 21.23 -5.62 -14.21
CA ALA A 15 20.40 -6.70 -13.68
C ALA A 15 21.17 -7.50 -12.62
N LYS A 16 22.49 -7.67 -12.78
CA LYS A 16 23.34 -8.32 -11.77
C LYS A 16 23.37 -7.54 -10.45
N VAL A 17 23.61 -6.24 -10.49
CA VAL A 17 23.61 -5.39 -9.27
C VAL A 17 22.25 -5.39 -8.60
N ALA A 18 21.15 -5.32 -9.37
CA ALA A 18 19.80 -5.39 -8.84
C ALA A 18 19.49 -6.76 -8.20
N GLN A 19 19.97 -7.85 -8.82
CA GLN A 19 19.86 -9.20 -8.27
C GLN A 19 20.63 -9.34 -6.95
N GLU A 20 21.87 -8.85 -6.91
CA GLU A 20 22.70 -8.88 -5.70
C GLU A 20 22.09 -8.06 -4.55
N ALA A 21 21.41 -6.95 -4.86
CA ALA A 21 20.68 -6.15 -3.88
C ALA A 21 19.41 -6.85 -3.37
N PHE A 22 18.71 -7.62 -4.21
CA PHE A 22 17.63 -8.51 -3.77
C PHE A 22 18.16 -9.57 -2.81
N ASP A 23 19.23 -10.27 -3.21
CA ASP A 23 19.85 -11.33 -2.41
C ASP A 23 20.32 -10.79 -1.05
N TYR A 24 20.86 -9.57 -1.01
CA TYR A 24 21.28 -8.89 0.23
C TYR A 24 20.15 -8.73 1.26
N ILE A 25 18.92 -8.47 0.83
CA ILE A 25 17.74 -8.38 1.72
C ILE A 25 17.19 -9.78 2.01
N TYR A 26 17.11 -10.63 0.99
CA TYR A 26 16.57 -11.99 1.10
C TYR A 26 17.37 -12.86 2.08
N GLU A 27 18.70 -12.75 2.07
CA GLU A 27 19.61 -13.51 2.93
C GLU A 27 19.61 -13.07 4.41
N GLN A 28 18.92 -11.97 4.77
CA GLN A 28 18.80 -11.56 6.19
C GLN A 28 17.99 -12.55 7.02
N ILE A 29 17.17 -13.39 6.38
CA ILE A 29 16.38 -14.42 7.04
C ILE A 29 16.91 -15.78 6.62
N PRO A 30 17.23 -16.66 7.57
CA PRO A 30 17.59 -18.04 7.27
C PRO A 30 16.42 -18.76 6.58
N VAL A 31 16.54 -19.03 5.28
CA VAL A 31 15.56 -19.81 4.54
C VAL A 31 15.85 -21.32 4.73
N PRO A 32 14.83 -22.17 4.96
CA PRO A 32 15.01 -23.62 4.95
C PRO A 32 15.59 -24.09 3.61
N ALA A 33 16.48 -25.08 3.65
CA ALA A 33 17.11 -25.62 2.45
C ALA A 33 16.06 -26.13 1.44
N GLU A 34 16.19 -25.68 0.19
CA GLU A 34 15.40 -26.06 -0.99
C GLU A 34 13.96 -25.52 -1.06
N VAL A 35 13.83 -24.25 -1.47
CA VAL A 35 12.60 -23.75 -2.08
C VAL A 35 12.79 -23.71 -3.59
N HIS A 36 12.34 -24.75 -4.29
CA HIS A 36 12.21 -24.72 -5.74
C HIS A 36 10.98 -23.90 -6.12
N GLY A 37 11.16 -22.60 -6.36
CA GLY A 37 10.08 -21.69 -6.74
C GLY A 37 10.53 -20.24 -6.95
N GLU A 38 9.61 -19.39 -7.38
CA GLU A 38 9.80 -17.93 -7.41
C GLU A 38 10.07 -17.43 -5.98
N ARG A 39 11.11 -16.60 -5.79
CA ARG A 39 11.43 -16.01 -4.49
C ARG A 39 10.63 -14.74 -4.25
N PHE A 40 10.31 -14.49 -2.98
CA PHE A 40 9.57 -13.31 -2.55
C PHE A 40 10.25 -12.67 -1.35
N LEU A 41 10.22 -11.34 -1.30
CA LEU A 41 10.32 -10.64 -0.03
C LEU A 41 8.93 -10.65 0.62
N GLU A 42 8.85 -11.34 1.74
CA GLU A 42 7.64 -11.48 2.58
C GLU A 42 7.79 -10.68 3.88
N LEU A 43 6.77 -10.68 4.75
CA LEU A 43 6.72 -9.93 6.01
C LEU A 43 8.03 -9.93 6.81
N GLY A 44 8.68 -11.08 6.96
CA GLY A 44 9.94 -11.16 7.71
C GLY A 44 11.08 -10.30 7.15
N HIS A 45 11.04 -9.97 5.85
CA HIS A 45 12.08 -9.18 5.18
C HIS A 45 11.79 -7.69 5.24
N PHE A 46 10.58 -7.29 5.63
CA PHE A 46 10.12 -5.91 5.52
C PHE A 46 10.87 -4.96 6.45
N GLU A 47 11.26 -5.40 7.64
CA GLU A 47 12.13 -4.62 8.54
C GLU A 47 13.48 -4.30 7.88
N SER A 48 14.11 -5.31 7.28
CA SER A 48 15.40 -5.15 6.60
C SER A 48 15.28 -4.25 5.35
N LEU A 49 14.20 -4.43 4.58
CA LEU A 49 13.93 -3.62 3.40
C LEU A 49 13.63 -2.15 3.77
N ALA A 50 12.81 -1.93 4.79
CA ALA A 50 12.50 -0.60 5.30
C ALA A 50 13.76 0.11 5.83
N ALA A 51 14.59 -0.59 6.61
CA ALA A 51 15.86 -0.06 7.09
C ALA A 51 16.80 0.32 5.93
N ALA A 52 16.96 -0.56 4.93
CA ALA A 52 17.83 -0.31 3.79
C ALA A 52 17.36 0.90 2.95
N THR A 53 16.04 1.06 2.81
CA THR A 53 15.43 2.15 2.03
C THR A 53 15.08 3.39 2.84
N CYS A 54 15.39 3.41 4.15
CA CYS A 54 15.01 4.48 5.06
C CYS A 54 13.49 4.79 5.06
N LEU A 55 12.67 3.74 4.91
CA LEU A 55 11.21 3.80 4.97
C LEU A 55 10.72 3.37 6.36
N SER A 56 9.44 3.64 6.64
CA SER A 56 8.79 3.26 7.91
C SER A 56 7.82 2.09 7.70
N LEU A 57 7.69 1.26 8.72
CA LEU A 57 6.61 0.26 8.82
C LEU A 57 5.37 0.82 9.51
N GLU A 58 5.47 2.00 10.13
CA GLU A 58 4.37 2.66 10.86
C GLU A 58 3.50 3.55 9.96
N ASP A 59 3.86 3.69 8.68
CA ASP A 59 3.11 4.47 7.69
C ASP A 59 2.98 3.71 6.35
N LEU A 60 2.40 4.35 5.33
CA LEU A 60 2.18 3.70 4.04
C LEU A 60 3.43 3.68 3.14
N SER A 61 4.61 4.05 3.62
CA SER A 61 5.80 4.20 2.78
C SER A 61 6.29 2.89 2.16
N LEU A 62 6.32 1.80 2.93
CA LEU A 62 6.63 0.48 2.40
C LEU A 62 5.56 -0.03 1.42
N TYR A 63 4.30 0.33 1.63
CA TYR A 63 3.20 -0.03 0.72
C TYR A 63 3.35 0.71 -0.61
N VAL A 64 3.79 1.97 -0.59
CA VAL A 64 4.12 2.71 -1.82
C VAL A 64 5.32 2.08 -2.53
N LEU A 65 6.31 1.55 -1.79
CA LEU A 65 7.40 0.76 -2.40
C LEU A 65 6.86 -0.50 -3.08
N ALA A 66 6.02 -1.28 -2.41
CA ALA A 66 5.43 -2.47 -3.01
C ALA A 66 4.60 -2.14 -4.27
N PHE A 67 3.85 -1.03 -4.23
CA PHE A 67 3.11 -0.51 -5.38
C PHE A 67 4.04 -0.04 -6.52
N ALA A 68 5.18 0.57 -6.21
CA ALA A 68 6.18 0.97 -7.20
C ALA A 68 6.82 -0.23 -7.93
N VAL A 69 6.99 -1.34 -7.21
CA VAL A 69 7.54 -2.59 -7.74
C VAL A 69 6.52 -3.31 -8.63
N ASP A 70 5.29 -3.46 -8.16
CA ASP A 70 4.22 -4.14 -8.91
C ASP A 70 2.84 -3.66 -8.45
N GLU A 71 2.27 -2.68 -9.16
CA GLU A 71 0.92 -2.16 -8.92
C GLU A 71 -0.19 -3.20 -9.12
N SER A 72 0.10 -4.31 -9.81
CA SER A 72 -0.86 -5.35 -10.17
C SER A 72 -0.87 -6.54 -9.22
N SER A 73 0.03 -6.54 -8.22
CA SER A 73 0.21 -7.68 -7.32
C SER A 73 -1.07 -8.01 -6.57
N LYS A 74 -1.38 -9.31 -6.55
CA LYS A 74 -2.49 -9.90 -5.78
C LYS A 74 -2.00 -10.87 -4.72
N ARG A 75 -0.67 -10.93 -4.50
CA ARG A 75 -0.05 -11.82 -3.55
C ARG A 75 0.15 -11.07 -2.23
N ILE A 76 -0.54 -11.53 -1.21
CA ILE A 76 -0.65 -10.82 0.07
C ILE A 76 0.71 -10.68 0.73
N TYR A 77 1.12 -9.44 1.02
CA TYR A 77 2.41 -9.13 1.63
C TYR A 77 3.61 -9.81 0.94
N LYS A 78 3.58 -9.95 -0.40
CA LYS A 78 4.70 -10.49 -1.18
C LYS A 78 5.16 -9.51 -2.25
N ILE A 79 6.47 -9.32 -2.31
CA ILE A 79 7.16 -8.62 -3.39
C ILE A 79 7.96 -9.67 -4.18
N SER A 80 7.61 -9.86 -5.45
CA SER A 80 8.25 -10.83 -6.35
C SER A 80 9.70 -10.42 -6.63
N GLU A 81 10.62 -11.38 -6.59
CA GLU A 81 12.00 -11.20 -7.02
C GLU A 81 12.09 -10.60 -8.42
N TRP A 82 11.31 -11.16 -9.36
CA TRP A 82 11.37 -10.74 -10.76
C TRP A 82 11.01 -9.26 -10.92
N HIS A 83 9.90 -8.84 -10.32
CA HIS A 83 9.45 -7.45 -10.37
C HIS A 83 10.42 -6.52 -9.63
N PHE A 84 10.90 -6.94 -8.44
CA PHE A 84 11.83 -6.14 -7.65
C PHE A 84 13.15 -5.91 -8.40
N VAL A 85 13.74 -6.97 -8.96
CA VAL A 85 14.99 -6.89 -9.73
C VAL A 85 14.81 -6.05 -10.98
N ALA A 86 13.68 -6.19 -11.69
CA ALA A 86 13.37 -5.37 -12.85
C ALA A 86 13.27 -3.88 -12.48
N TRP A 87 12.54 -3.55 -11.42
CA TRP A 87 12.40 -2.19 -10.91
C TRP A 87 13.74 -1.59 -10.45
N MET A 88 14.51 -2.34 -9.68
CA MET A 88 15.83 -1.90 -9.21
C MET A 88 16.83 -1.74 -10.36
N ALA A 89 16.79 -2.58 -11.40
CA ALA A 89 17.66 -2.43 -12.56
C ALA A 89 17.36 -1.15 -13.36
N ASP A 90 16.08 -0.74 -13.43
CA ASP A 90 15.69 0.56 -13.97
C ASP A 90 16.24 1.73 -13.13
N LEU A 91 16.19 1.62 -11.80
CA LEU A 91 16.80 2.62 -10.90
C LEU A 91 18.32 2.72 -11.07
N VAL A 92 19.02 1.60 -11.19
CA VAL A 92 20.47 1.58 -11.50
C VAL A 92 20.75 2.36 -12.79
N SER A 93 19.87 2.27 -13.78
CA SER A 93 20.03 2.97 -15.06
C SER A 93 19.92 4.50 -14.94
N LYS A 94 19.25 4.99 -13.89
CA LYS A 94 18.99 6.40 -13.60
C LYS A 94 19.99 7.01 -12.61
N LEU A 95 20.89 6.20 -12.04
CA LEU A 95 21.91 6.69 -11.10
C LEU A 95 22.86 7.69 -11.78
N PRO A 96 23.23 8.79 -11.11
CA PRO A 96 24.24 9.72 -11.61
C PRO A 96 25.58 9.00 -11.85
N ARG A 97 26.29 9.34 -12.93
CA ARG A 97 27.62 8.77 -13.22
C ARG A 97 28.66 9.06 -12.13
N SER A 98 28.46 10.13 -11.36
CA SER A 98 29.30 10.53 -10.23
C SER A 98 28.94 9.84 -8.91
N ALA A 99 27.85 9.07 -8.87
CA ALA A 99 27.45 8.35 -7.67
C ALA A 99 28.45 7.23 -7.36
N VAL A 100 28.62 6.94 -6.08
CA VAL A 100 29.34 5.73 -5.65
C VAL A 100 28.60 4.52 -6.22
N PRO A 101 29.30 3.55 -6.85
CA PRO A 101 28.65 2.35 -7.36
C PRO A 101 27.96 1.56 -6.23
N PRO A 102 26.74 1.05 -6.45
CA PRO A 102 26.12 0.12 -5.51
C PRO A 102 26.93 -1.18 -5.45
N ALA A 103 27.32 -1.60 -4.25
CA ALA A 103 28.12 -2.81 -4.04
C ALA A 103 27.87 -3.41 -2.65
N LYS A 104 28.28 -4.66 -2.44
CA LYS A 104 28.08 -5.36 -1.17
C LYS A 104 28.73 -4.63 0.01
N GLU A 105 29.89 -4.02 -0.21
CA GLU A 105 30.68 -3.35 0.84
C GLU A 105 29.98 -2.11 1.41
N ASN A 106 29.10 -1.47 0.62
CA ASN A 106 28.29 -0.34 1.06
C ASN A 106 26.83 -0.71 1.28
N GLY A 107 26.51 -2.01 1.36
CA GLY A 107 25.14 -2.51 1.51
C GLY A 107 24.21 -2.05 0.39
N TYR A 108 24.75 -1.79 -0.81
CA TYR A 108 24.02 -1.23 -1.96
C TYR A 108 23.33 0.12 -1.67
N ALA A 109 23.81 0.88 -0.68
CA ALA A 109 23.18 2.12 -0.22
C ALA A 109 22.82 3.13 -1.33
N PRO A 110 23.65 3.37 -2.37
CA PRO A 110 23.28 4.28 -3.46
C PRO A 110 22.03 3.84 -4.23
N LEU A 111 21.81 2.53 -4.37
CA LEU A 111 20.64 1.98 -5.04
C LEU A 111 19.40 2.05 -4.15
N PHE A 112 19.51 1.73 -2.87
CA PHE A 112 18.38 1.89 -1.94
C PHE A 112 18.00 3.36 -1.69
N ALA A 113 18.96 4.29 -1.74
CA ALA A 113 18.68 5.72 -1.73
C ALA A 113 17.92 6.16 -2.99
N ALA A 114 18.22 5.58 -4.16
CA ALA A 114 17.45 5.83 -5.38
C ALA A 114 16.04 5.24 -5.30
N ALA A 115 15.88 4.07 -4.68
CA ALA A 115 14.57 3.47 -4.39
C ALA A 115 13.74 4.37 -3.47
N HIS A 116 14.33 4.88 -2.39
CA HIS A 116 13.68 5.85 -1.51
C HIS A 116 13.21 7.10 -2.27
N ALA A 117 14.08 7.70 -3.09
CA ALA A 117 13.72 8.87 -3.88
C ALA A 117 12.56 8.58 -4.84
N ALA A 118 12.57 7.42 -5.51
CA ALA A 118 11.47 7.00 -6.39
C ALA A 118 10.14 6.82 -5.63
N VAL A 119 10.19 6.27 -4.40
CA VAL A 119 9.03 6.13 -3.52
C VAL A 119 8.47 7.49 -3.08
N VAL A 120 9.34 8.45 -2.76
CA VAL A 120 8.94 9.83 -2.44
C VAL A 120 8.27 10.52 -3.63
N ASP A 121 8.84 10.37 -4.83
CA ASP A 121 8.27 10.93 -6.06
C ASP A 121 6.91 10.28 -6.41
N LEU A 122 6.78 8.98 -6.19
CA LEU A 122 5.51 8.27 -6.37
C LEU A 122 4.45 8.71 -5.35
N ASN A 123 4.82 8.88 -4.08
CA ASN A 123 3.93 9.43 -3.05
C ASN A 123 3.39 10.82 -3.44
N LYS A 124 4.27 11.70 -3.94
CA LYS A 124 3.84 13.00 -4.48
C LYS A 124 2.85 12.86 -5.65
N THR A 125 3.06 11.88 -6.52
CA THR A 125 2.16 11.58 -7.63
C THR A 125 0.81 11.07 -7.13
N ILE A 126 0.78 10.14 -6.17
CA ILE A 126 -0.44 9.63 -5.52
C ILE A 126 -1.23 10.78 -4.89
N ARG A 127 -0.58 11.76 -4.24
CA ARG A 127 -1.28 12.91 -3.66
C ARG A 127 -1.93 13.82 -4.70
N SER A 128 -1.24 14.06 -5.81
CA SER A 128 -1.65 15.05 -6.82
C SER A 128 -2.50 14.48 -7.96
N ASN A 129 -2.53 13.16 -8.15
CA ASN A 129 -3.25 12.49 -9.23
C ASN A 129 -4.32 11.54 -8.66
N GLU A 130 -5.59 11.85 -8.91
CA GLU A 130 -6.73 11.06 -8.41
C GLU A 130 -6.73 9.62 -8.94
N GLU A 131 -6.39 9.41 -10.21
CA GLU A 131 -6.38 8.07 -10.81
C GLU A 131 -5.26 7.20 -10.21
N THR A 132 -4.05 7.76 -10.04
CA THR A 132 -2.96 7.06 -9.34
C THR A 132 -3.33 6.78 -7.89
N ARG A 133 -3.98 7.73 -7.20
CA ARG A 133 -4.48 7.53 -5.84
C ARG A 133 -5.49 6.39 -5.74
N ARG A 134 -6.45 6.34 -6.66
CA ARG A 134 -7.46 5.28 -6.75
C ARG A 134 -6.81 3.92 -6.95
N ARG A 135 -5.84 3.81 -7.86
CA ARG A 135 -5.10 2.57 -8.11
C ARG A 135 -4.31 2.12 -6.90
N PHE A 136 -3.59 3.04 -6.25
CA PHE A 136 -2.85 2.72 -5.03
C PHE A 136 -3.80 2.22 -3.93
N TYR A 137 -4.94 2.88 -3.74
CA TYR A 137 -5.94 2.45 -2.76
C TYR A 137 -6.56 1.08 -3.09
N GLN A 138 -6.84 0.78 -4.37
CA GLN A 138 -7.27 -0.56 -4.79
C GLN A 138 -6.18 -1.62 -4.63
N PHE A 139 -4.92 -1.24 -4.84
CA PHE A 139 -3.77 -2.09 -4.59
C PHE A 139 -3.69 -2.49 -3.12
N LEU A 140 -3.88 -1.55 -2.18
CA LEU A 140 -3.90 -1.86 -0.74
C LEU A 140 -4.89 -2.98 -0.40
N TYR A 141 -6.10 -2.95 -0.96
CA TYR A 141 -7.06 -4.05 -0.77
C TYR A 141 -6.54 -5.38 -1.31
N ASN A 142 -6.05 -5.40 -2.55
CA ASN A 142 -5.59 -6.64 -3.19
C ASN A 142 -4.36 -7.23 -2.50
N TRP A 143 -3.47 -6.37 -2.00
CA TRP A 143 -2.19 -6.75 -1.43
C TRP A 143 -2.24 -7.00 0.09
N CYS A 144 -3.19 -6.41 0.81
CA CYS A 144 -3.28 -6.55 2.27
C CYS A 144 -4.51 -7.34 2.73
N LEU A 145 -5.64 -7.27 2.01
CA LEU A 145 -6.95 -7.65 2.56
C LEU A 145 -7.57 -8.88 1.89
N LYS A 146 -7.46 -8.98 0.56
CA LYS A 146 -8.31 -9.87 -0.26
C LYS A 146 -8.30 -11.35 0.14
N GLY A 147 -7.19 -11.89 0.63
CA GLY A 147 -7.12 -13.28 1.08
C GLY A 147 -6.85 -13.49 2.56
N ASN A 148 -6.95 -12.43 3.37
CA ASN A 148 -7.07 -12.58 4.82
C ASN A 148 -8.42 -13.19 5.15
N ASP A 149 -8.53 -13.84 6.31
CA ASP A 149 -9.84 -14.18 6.84
C ASP A 149 -10.62 -12.91 7.26
N ALA A 150 -11.88 -13.07 7.65
CA ALA A 150 -12.74 -11.92 7.89
C ALA A 150 -12.27 -11.04 9.06
N SER A 151 -11.72 -11.62 10.14
CA SER A 151 -11.29 -10.87 11.32
C SER A 151 -10.00 -10.11 11.03
N ASP A 152 -8.98 -10.81 10.53
CA ASP A 152 -7.69 -10.23 10.18
C ASP A 152 -7.83 -9.14 9.11
N ARG A 153 -8.83 -9.29 8.22
CA ARG A 153 -9.15 -8.29 7.20
C ARG A 153 -9.72 -7.02 7.80
N VAL A 154 -10.60 -7.10 8.79
CA VAL A 154 -11.17 -5.91 9.44
C VAL A 154 -10.09 -5.15 10.17
N GLU A 155 -9.27 -5.84 10.98
CA GLU A 155 -8.16 -5.22 11.71
C GLU A 155 -7.21 -4.49 10.75
N SER A 156 -6.76 -5.18 9.69
CA SER A 156 -5.92 -4.58 8.66
C SER A 156 -6.59 -3.40 7.94
N ALA A 157 -7.90 -3.47 7.69
CA ALA A 157 -8.63 -2.39 7.02
C ALA A 157 -8.76 -1.15 7.91
N LEU A 158 -9.04 -1.32 9.21
CA LEU A 158 -9.09 -0.22 10.17
C LEU A 158 -7.75 0.52 10.23
N GLU A 159 -6.64 -0.22 10.32
CA GLU A 159 -5.29 0.36 10.30
C GLU A 159 -5.03 1.13 8.99
N LEU A 160 -5.26 0.49 7.85
CA LEU A 160 -5.03 1.11 6.55
C LEU A 160 -5.91 2.34 6.32
N TRP A 161 -7.18 2.32 6.74
CA TRP A 161 -8.06 3.48 6.66
C TRP A 161 -7.59 4.61 7.58
N SER A 162 -7.13 4.30 8.79
CA SER A 162 -6.59 5.30 9.72
C SER A 162 -5.33 6.00 9.17
N CYS A 163 -4.53 5.28 8.38
CA CYS A 163 -3.37 5.83 7.70
C CYS A 163 -3.75 6.56 6.40
N PHE A 164 -4.68 6.01 5.61
CA PHE A 164 -5.00 6.53 4.27
C PHE A 164 -5.88 7.78 4.32
N PHE A 165 -6.86 7.81 5.22
CA PHE A 165 -7.78 8.93 5.37
C PHE A 165 -7.35 9.87 6.51
N SER A 166 -7.90 11.07 6.52
CA SER A 166 -7.77 12.02 7.63
C SER A 166 -9.11 12.68 7.92
N ALA A 167 -9.43 12.88 9.21
CA ALA A 167 -10.65 13.56 9.64
C ALA A 167 -10.69 15.04 9.28
N SER A 168 -9.55 15.65 8.94
CA SER A 168 -9.46 17.03 8.49
C SER A 168 -8.70 17.14 7.18
N LEU A 169 -8.97 18.18 6.40
CA LEU A 169 -8.17 18.52 5.23
C LEU A 169 -6.73 18.79 5.67
N VAL A 170 -5.80 17.93 5.24
CA VAL A 170 -4.37 18.11 5.53
C VAL A 170 -3.69 18.63 4.29
N SER A 171 -3.11 19.81 4.38
CA SER A 171 -2.13 20.30 3.43
C SER A 171 -0.74 20.15 4.04
N PHE A 172 0.15 19.47 3.33
CA PHE A 172 1.55 19.39 3.69
C PHE A 172 2.34 20.39 2.86
N THR A 173 3.34 21.04 3.46
CA THR A 173 4.38 21.69 2.68
C THR A 173 5.11 20.68 1.79
N PRO A 174 5.78 21.10 0.71
CA PRO A 174 6.56 20.20 -0.14
C PRO A 174 7.58 19.37 0.64
N GLU A 175 8.17 19.92 1.70
CA GLU A 175 9.14 19.26 2.57
C GLU A 175 8.48 18.25 3.52
N GLU A 176 7.34 18.57 4.12
CA GLU A 176 6.59 17.65 4.97
C GLU A 176 6.03 16.49 4.16
N GLY A 177 5.49 16.77 2.97
CA GLY A 177 4.91 15.77 2.08
C GLY A 177 5.90 14.68 1.64
N ARG A 178 7.21 14.96 1.66
CA ARG A 178 8.25 13.96 1.37
C ARG A 178 8.38 12.89 2.44
N HIS A 179 7.99 13.20 3.68
CA HIS A 179 8.14 12.32 4.84
C HIS A 179 6.79 11.85 5.40
N LYS A 180 5.69 12.21 4.73
CA LYS A 180 4.33 11.84 5.14
C LYS A 180 3.76 10.88 4.11
N PHE A 181 3.59 9.63 4.49
CA PHE A 181 2.94 8.59 3.69
C PHE A 181 1.59 8.21 4.33
N ALA A 182 0.74 9.21 4.56
CA ALA A 182 -0.56 9.08 5.20
C ALA A 182 -1.48 10.25 4.81
N ALA A 183 -2.77 10.19 5.15
CA ALA A 183 -3.73 11.28 4.92
C ALA A 183 -3.78 11.72 3.43
N TYR A 184 -4.17 10.79 2.56
CA TYR A 184 -4.31 11.04 1.12
C TYR A 184 -5.69 11.61 0.75
N VAL A 185 -6.71 11.34 1.56
CA VAL A 185 -8.09 11.79 1.34
C VAL A 185 -8.68 12.30 2.65
N CYS A 186 -9.38 13.44 2.60
CA CYS A 186 -10.15 13.93 3.73
C CYS A 186 -11.44 13.11 3.83
N PHE A 187 -11.72 12.59 5.02
CA PHE A 187 -12.97 11.93 5.36
C PHE A 187 -13.41 12.46 6.73
N PRO A 188 -14.24 13.52 6.79
CA PRO A 188 -14.60 14.18 8.05
C PRO A 188 -15.18 13.23 9.12
N ARG A 189 -15.85 12.17 8.66
CA ARG A 189 -16.52 11.17 9.49
C ARG A 189 -15.67 9.93 9.76
N LEU A 190 -14.36 9.98 9.51
CA LEU A 190 -13.43 8.85 9.65
C LEU A 190 -13.56 8.12 11.00
N HIS A 191 -13.58 8.86 12.12
CA HIS A 191 -13.69 8.22 13.44
C HIS A 191 -15.01 7.49 13.65
N GLN A 192 -16.12 8.04 13.11
CA GLN A 192 -17.41 7.38 13.16
C GLN A 192 -17.42 6.13 12.28
N TRP A 193 -16.81 6.19 11.09
CA TRP A 193 -16.67 5.04 10.19
C TRP A 193 -15.87 3.91 10.83
N LEU A 194 -14.71 4.21 11.41
CA LEU A 194 -13.87 3.21 12.07
C LEU A 194 -14.63 2.53 13.22
N HIS A 195 -15.33 3.32 14.05
CA HIS A 195 -16.13 2.80 15.15
C HIS A 195 -17.30 1.92 14.65
N PHE A 196 -17.99 2.36 13.61
CA PHE A 196 -19.09 1.61 12.99
C PHE A 196 -18.62 0.24 12.48
N ILE A 197 -17.49 0.19 11.78
CA ILE A 197 -16.92 -1.09 11.29
C ILE A 197 -16.52 -2.00 12.45
N THR A 198 -16.01 -1.45 13.56
CA THR A 198 -15.73 -2.23 14.78
C THR A 198 -17.00 -2.89 15.33
N ILE A 199 -18.10 -2.14 15.44
CA ILE A 199 -19.40 -2.69 15.89
C ILE A 199 -19.87 -3.81 14.96
N LEU A 200 -19.87 -3.59 13.64
CA LEU A 200 -20.29 -4.61 12.67
C LEU A 200 -19.47 -5.90 12.80
N ASN A 201 -18.15 -5.77 13.04
CA ASN A 201 -17.29 -6.93 13.23
C ASN A 201 -17.59 -7.68 14.53
N GLU A 202 -17.88 -6.98 15.62
CA GLU A 202 -18.29 -7.58 16.90
C GLU A 202 -19.63 -8.33 16.75
N GLU A 203 -20.64 -7.70 16.13
CA GLU A 203 -21.94 -8.31 15.85
C GLU A 203 -21.83 -9.54 14.93
N ALA A 204 -20.95 -9.48 13.93
CA ALA A 204 -20.68 -10.61 13.05
C ALA A 204 -19.97 -11.78 13.79
N ALA A 205 -19.16 -11.49 14.81
CA ALA A 205 -18.51 -12.49 15.64
C ALA A 205 -19.46 -13.17 16.64
N GLU A 206 -20.47 -12.45 17.16
CA GLU A 206 -21.46 -12.98 18.11
C GLU A 206 -22.48 -13.92 17.45
N ASN A 207 -22.79 -13.72 16.17
CA ASN A 207 -23.70 -14.56 15.40
C ASN A 207 -23.03 -15.90 15.02
N LYS A 208 -23.18 -16.91 15.91
CA LYS A 208 -22.56 -18.26 15.97
C LYS A 208 -22.62 -19.20 14.72
N SER A 209 -22.65 -18.73 13.48
CA SER A 209 -22.33 -19.58 12.31
C SER A 209 -20.88 -19.34 11.91
N GLY A 210 -19.99 -20.25 12.31
CA GLY A 210 -18.53 -20.12 12.17
C GLY A 210 -18.06 -19.46 10.88
N LYS A 211 -17.17 -18.47 11.05
CA LYS A 211 -16.62 -17.56 10.04
C LYS A 211 -17.59 -16.45 9.65
N ALA A 212 -17.40 -15.25 10.24
CA ALA A 212 -18.06 -14.03 9.80
C ALA A 212 -17.96 -13.91 8.28
N ALA A 213 -19.10 -13.76 7.59
CA ALA A 213 -19.05 -13.54 6.15
C ALA A 213 -18.38 -12.18 5.90
N VAL A 214 -17.44 -12.09 4.96
CA VAL A 214 -16.78 -10.83 4.58
C VAL A 214 -17.79 -9.72 4.25
N GLU A 215 -18.97 -10.11 3.75
CA GLU A 215 -20.07 -9.19 3.46
C GLU A 215 -20.68 -8.59 4.74
N GLN A 216 -20.66 -9.33 5.86
CA GLN A 216 -21.16 -8.88 7.16
C GLN A 216 -20.17 -7.98 7.90
N THR A 217 -18.90 -7.96 7.50
CA THR A 217 -17.89 -7.15 8.19
C THR A 217 -17.74 -5.74 7.61
N GLY A 218 -18.44 -5.41 6.51
CA GLY A 218 -18.34 -4.11 5.85
C GLY A 218 -17.02 -3.88 5.10
N VAL A 219 -16.18 -4.92 4.91
CA VAL A 219 -14.87 -4.81 4.23
C VAL A 219 -14.83 -5.63 2.94
N SER A 220 -15.86 -5.48 2.12
CA SER A 220 -15.86 -6.01 0.75
C SER A 220 -15.01 -5.12 -0.17
N PHE A 221 -14.59 -5.64 -1.33
CA PHE A 221 -13.87 -4.84 -2.34
C PHE A 221 -14.70 -3.64 -2.79
N ASP A 222 -16.00 -3.85 -2.98
CA ASP A 222 -16.93 -2.81 -3.39
C ASP A 222 -16.99 -1.69 -2.34
N THR A 223 -17.26 -2.05 -1.07
CA THR A 223 -17.26 -1.09 0.06
C THR A 223 -15.95 -0.34 0.16
N TRP A 224 -14.83 -1.06 0.08
CA TRP A 224 -13.50 -0.47 0.07
C TRP A 224 -13.41 0.60 -1.02
N THR A 225 -13.65 0.24 -2.28
CA THR A 225 -13.48 1.15 -3.42
C THR A 225 -14.43 2.34 -3.44
N GLN A 226 -15.70 2.12 -3.11
CA GLN A 226 -16.71 3.18 -3.09
C GLN A 226 -16.43 4.19 -1.96
N LEU A 227 -15.73 3.79 -0.90
CA LEU A 227 -15.42 4.67 0.23
C LEU A 227 -14.61 5.92 -0.18
N LEU A 228 -13.82 5.85 -1.27
CA LEU A 228 -13.11 7.03 -1.80
C LEU A 228 -14.05 8.14 -2.28
N LEU A 229 -15.21 7.77 -2.82
CA LEU A 229 -16.23 8.71 -3.27
C LEU A 229 -17.09 9.13 -2.09
N PHE A 230 -17.51 8.17 -1.27
CA PHE A 230 -18.31 8.40 -0.09
C PHE A 230 -17.63 9.32 0.95
N ALA A 231 -16.29 9.27 1.06
CA ALA A 231 -15.52 10.13 1.94
C ALA A 231 -15.63 11.64 1.60
N GLN A 232 -16.07 11.99 0.40
CA GLN A 232 -16.19 13.37 -0.05
C GLN A 232 -17.47 14.08 0.44
N TYR A 233 -18.39 13.33 1.05
CA TYR A 233 -19.61 13.91 1.61
C TYR A 233 -19.30 14.62 2.94
N ASP A 234 -19.61 15.91 3.00
CA ASP A 234 -19.48 16.72 4.22
C ASP A 234 -20.61 16.42 5.24
N ASN A 235 -21.78 16.02 4.73
CA ASN A 235 -22.94 15.56 5.49
C ASN A 235 -23.76 14.55 4.67
N TYR A 236 -24.74 13.91 5.31
CA TYR A 236 -25.57 12.86 4.70
C TYR A 236 -27.00 13.32 4.40
N ASP A 237 -27.30 14.62 4.47
CA ASP A 237 -28.65 15.15 4.22
C ASP A 237 -29.09 14.93 2.76
N THR A 238 -28.12 14.85 1.85
CA THR A 238 -28.33 14.58 0.42
C THR A 238 -28.01 13.13 0.04
N TYR A 239 -27.78 12.25 1.01
CA TYR A 239 -27.55 10.84 0.75
C TYR A 239 -28.86 10.16 0.33
N ASP A 240 -28.85 9.43 -0.78
CA ASP A 240 -29.99 8.66 -1.26
C ASP A 240 -29.70 7.16 -1.13
N LYS A 241 -30.55 6.45 -0.38
CA LYS A 241 -30.44 4.99 -0.22
C LYS A 241 -30.87 4.21 -1.46
N GLU A 242 -31.55 4.87 -2.40
CA GLU A 242 -31.91 4.27 -3.69
C GLU A 242 -30.72 4.32 -4.68
N ASP A 243 -29.65 5.04 -4.36
CA ASP A 243 -28.39 4.96 -5.10
C ASP A 243 -27.74 3.57 -4.88
N SER A 244 -26.91 3.14 -5.83
CA SER A 244 -26.26 1.81 -5.81
C SER A 244 -25.06 1.72 -4.85
N TRP A 245 -25.19 2.30 -3.65
CA TRP A 245 -24.17 2.22 -2.61
C TRP A 245 -24.12 0.81 -1.98
N PRO A 246 -22.97 0.40 -1.43
CA PRO A 246 -22.87 -0.81 -0.63
C PRO A 246 -23.73 -0.68 0.63
N VAL A 247 -24.39 -1.77 1.04
CA VAL A 247 -25.25 -1.81 2.25
C VAL A 247 -24.55 -1.26 3.50
N ALA A 248 -23.25 -1.51 3.66
CA ALA A 248 -22.47 -0.98 4.77
C ALA A 248 -22.44 0.56 4.82
N MET A 249 -22.60 1.26 3.70
CA MET A 249 -22.72 2.72 3.66
C MET A 249 -24.12 3.19 4.07
N ASP A 250 -25.17 2.49 3.62
CA ASP A 250 -26.54 2.77 4.05
C ASP A 250 -26.68 2.62 5.57
N ASP A 251 -26.19 1.50 6.10
CA ASP A 251 -26.18 1.20 7.53
C ASP A 251 -25.34 2.22 8.32
N PHE A 252 -24.22 2.68 7.73
CA PHE A 252 -23.40 3.72 8.35
C PHE A 252 -24.11 5.06 8.44
N VAL A 253 -24.86 5.46 7.40
CA VAL A 253 -25.64 6.71 7.42
C VAL A 253 -26.71 6.65 8.51
N ASP A 254 -27.41 5.52 8.63
CA ASP A 254 -28.37 5.30 9.73
C ASP A 254 -27.70 5.38 11.10
N TYR A 255 -26.54 4.76 11.25
CA TYR A 255 -25.74 4.84 12.47
C TYR A 255 -25.37 6.29 12.82
N VAL A 256 -24.94 7.09 11.85
CA VAL A 256 -24.59 8.50 12.08
C VAL A 256 -25.80 9.31 12.54
N HIS A 257 -26.96 9.12 11.92
CA HIS A 257 -28.19 9.80 12.33
C HIS A 257 -28.61 9.44 13.75
N GLN A 258 -28.55 8.16 14.13
CA GLN A 258 -28.87 7.72 15.50
C GLN A 258 -27.93 8.33 16.54
N VAL A 259 -26.62 8.38 16.27
CA VAL A 259 -25.63 9.01 17.17
C VAL A 259 -25.90 10.50 17.34
N GLU A 260 -26.25 11.20 16.26
CA GLU A 260 -26.54 12.63 16.30
C GLU A 260 -27.85 12.96 17.03
N GLU A 261 -28.88 12.12 16.90
CA GLU A 261 -30.12 12.24 17.67
C GLU A 261 -29.86 12.03 19.17
N ASN A 262 -29.12 10.99 19.53
CA ASN A 262 -28.78 10.68 20.93
C ASN A 262 -27.90 11.75 21.59
N THR A 263 -27.13 12.52 20.81
CA THR A 263 -26.28 13.61 21.34
C THR A 263 -27.07 14.91 21.55
N LYS A 264 -28.23 15.06 20.90
CA LYS A 264 -29.11 16.24 21.02
C LYS A 264 -30.16 16.10 22.13
N ALA A 265 -30.41 14.88 22.60
CA ALA A 265 -31.33 14.56 23.70
C ALA A 265 -30.66 14.75 25.08
#